data_AF-A0A9W8JTW0-F1
#
_entry.id   AF-A0A9W8JTW0-F1
#
_cell.length_a   1.000
_cell.length_b   1.000
_cell.length_c   1.000
_cell.angle_alpha   90.00
_cell.angle_beta   90.00
_cell.angle_gamma   90.00
#
_symmetry.space_group_name_H-M   'P 1'
#
loop_
_entity.id
_entity.type
_entity.pdbx_description
1 polymer ?
#
loop_
_entity_poly.entity_id
_entity_poly.type
_entity_poly.pdbx_seq_one_letter_code
_entity_poly.pdbx_strand_id
1 'polypeptide(L)'
;MPSLTTTVKDTSPLLIYTGNWKPGNSVNDPLVNRYLESSFSFTQGIGESMTFQFYGSFVEVVGAKRRNHGDYTVKTDSQTLTGNGFSDSEIFNATLFSQTLDLGQHTLVATNVGDNGGQFFDIDYVTFRSDVGEADEPLIVNTFQDSHPSFNFSPPSSWGDQINVFPGTSGRATSDLSASAKFSFQGVSPTENVLADI
;
A
#
# COMPACT_ATOMS: atom_id res chain seq x y z
N MET A 1 -2.83 -22.67 3.58
CA MET A 1 -1.67 -21.79 3.79
C MET A 1 -2.17 -20.64 4.64
N PRO A 2 -1.46 -20.23 5.69
CA PRO A 2 -1.85 -19.06 6.47
C PRO A 2 -1.88 -17.79 5.60
N SER A 3 -2.89 -16.96 5.83
CA SER A 3 -3.06 -15.70 5.11
C SER A 3 -2.54 -14.52 5.92
N LEU A 4 -1.81 -13.62 5.27
CA LEU A 4 -1.35 -12.34 5.81
C LEU A 4 -1.99 -11.18 5.06
N THR A 5 -2.74 -10.33 5.76
CA THR A 5 -3.23 -9.06 5.21
C THR A 5 -2.18 -7.97 5.41
N THR A 6 -1.80 -7.32 4.33
CA THR A 6 -0.85 -6.19 4.33
C THR A 6 -1.54 -4.92 3.86
N THR A 7 -1.33 -3.82 4.58
CA THR A 7 -1.78 -2.48 4.18
C THR A 7 -0.64 -1.70 3.55
N VAL A 8 -0.87 -1.20 2.34
CA VAL A 8 0.04 -0.36 1.56
C VAL A 8 -0.56 1.03 1.49
N LYS A 9 0.05 1.99 2.18
CA LYS A 9 -0.42 3.38 2.22
C LYS A 9 -0.20 4.08 0.89
N ASP A 10 -0.97 5.14 0.63
CA ASP A 10 -0.82 6.05 -0.52
C ASP A 10 0.62 6.53 -0.76
N THR A 11 1.39 6.75 0.30
CA THR A 11 2.78 7.22 0.23
C THR A 11 3.80 6.11 -0.02
N SER A 12 3.37 4.85 -0.09
CA SER A 12 4.25 3.71 -0.33
C SER A 12 4.79 3.73 -1.77
N PRO A 13 6.10 3.50 -1.98
CA PRO A 13 6.67 3.37 -3.32
C PRO A 13 6.21 2.11 -4.06
N LEU A 14 5.45 1.21 -3.42
CA LEU A 14 4.80 0.08 -4.09
C LEU A 14 3.60 0.53 -4.94
N LEU A 15 3.02 1.71 -4.65
CA LEU A 15 1.96 2.30 -5.45
C LEU A 15 2.60 3.27 -6.45
N ILE A 16 2.51 2.92 -7.74
CA ILE A 16 3.11 3.72 -8.81
C ILE A 16 2.05 4.61 -9.42
N TYR A 17 2.16 5.91 -9.18
CA TYR A 17 1.26 6.92 -9.71
C TYR A 17 1.76 7.47 -11.05
N THR A 18 0.89 7.49 -12.05
CA THR A 18 1.14 8.04 -13.38
C THR A 18 0.19 9.21 -13.65
N GLY A 19 0.76 10.38 -13.97
CA GLY A 19 0.03 11.64 -14.13
C GLY A 19 0.33 12.63 -13.01
N ASN A 20 -0.51 13.63 -12.86
CA ASN A 20 -0.44 14.69 -11.85
C ASN A 20 -1.17 14.30 -10.55
N TRP A 21 -0.70 13.23 -9.91
CA TRP A 21 -1.13 12.88 -8.56
C TRP A 21 -0.48 13.79 -7.53
N LYS A 22 -1.25 14.19 -6.51
CA LYS A 22 -0.80 15.10 -5.46
C LYS A 22 -1.15 14.54 -4.09
N PRO A 23 -0.32 14.80 -3.06
CA PRO A 23 -0.70 14.51 -1.70
C PRO A 23 -1.83 15.45 -1.24
N GLY A 24 -2.81 14.88 -0.58
CA GLY A 24 -3.78 15.61 0.22
C GLY A 24 -3.09 16.40 1.33
N ASN A 25 -3.66 17.55 1.70
CA ASN A 25 -3.12 18.36 2.79
C ASN A 25 -4.21 19.18 3.47
N SER A 26 -3.94 19.56 4.71
CA SER A 26 -4.87 20.33 5.55
C SER A 26 -5.09 21.78 5.10
N VAL A 27 -4.25 22.33 4.22
CA VAL A 27 -4.40 23.70 3.71
C VAL A 27 -5.59 23.76 2.75
N ASN A 28 -5.73 22.75 1.90
CA ASN A 28 -6.78 22.70 0.87
C ASN A 28 -7.94 21.77 1.26
N ASP A 29 -7.72 20.84 2.18
CA ASP A 29 -8.74 19.89 2.64
C ASP A 29 -8.80 19.81 4.18
N PRO A 30 -9.79 20.44 4.82
CA PRO A 30 -9.94 20.40 6.26
C PRO A 30 -10.32 19.01 6.79
N LEU A 31 -10.66 18.05 5.92
CA LEU A 31 -11.04 16.69 6.28
C LEU A 31 -9.90 15.69 6.14
N VAL A 32 -8.67 16.15 5.89
CA VAL A 32 -7.50 15.26 5.72
C VAL A 32 -7.33 14.31 6.92
N ASN A 33 -7.68 14.75 8.13
CA ASN A 33 -7.58 13.95 9.35
C ASN A 33 -8.54 12.74 9.42
N ARG A 34 -9.46 12.61 8.45
CA ARG A 34 -10.36 11.45 8.33
C ARG A 34 -9.80 10.31 7.48
N TYR A 35 -8.70 10.54 6.76
CA TYR A 35 -7.95 9.50 6.05
C TYR A 35 -6.99 8.79 7.00
N LEU A 36 -6.54 7.59 6.63
CA LEU A 36 -5.57 6.83 7.42
C LEU A 36 -4.31 7.67 7.66
N GLU A 37 -3.97 7.87 8.93
CA GLU A 37 -2.81 8.68 9.35
C GLU A 37 -2.78 10.10 8.77
N SER A 38 -3.94 10.65 8.40
CA SER A 38 -4.05 11.97 7.79
C SER A 38 -3.28 12.12 6.46
N SER A 39 -3.21 11.08 5.64
CA SER A 39 -2.60 11.10 4.31
C SER A 39 -3.53 10.49 3.27
N PHE A 40 -3.47 11.00 2.04
CA PHE A 40 -4.07 10.38 0.85
C PHE A 40 -3.41 10.97 -0.39
N SER A 41 -3.50 10.25 -1.51
CA SER A 41 -3.06 10.76 -2.82
C SER A 41 -4.26 10.90 -3.73
N PHE A 42 -4.37 12.03 -4.43
CA PHE A 42 -5.48 12.32 -5.32
C PHE A 42 -5.04 12.85 -6.67
N THR A 43 -5.92 12.72 -7.66
CA THR A 43 -5.79 13.31 -8.99
C THR A 43 -7.10 13.99 -9.40
N GLN A 44 -6.99 14.93 -10.36
CA GLN A 44 -8.12 15.47 -11.12
C GLN A 44 -8.03 15.19 -12.62
N GLY A 45 -6.92 14.61 -13.09
CA GLY A 45 -6.68 14.37 -14.50
C GLY A 45 -7.38 13.09 -14.97
N ILE A 46 -8.16 13.20 -16.04
CA ILE A 46 -8.78 12.04 -16.69
C ILE A 46 -7.68 11.18 -17.34
N GLY A 47 -7.73 9.87 -17.10
CA GLY A 47 -6.75 8.89 -17.58
C GLY A 47 -5.53 8.74 -16.66
N GLU A 48 -5.39 9.57 -15.63
CA GLU A 48 -4.34 9.39 -14.62
C GLU A 48 -4.62 8.16 -13.75
N SER A 49 -3.56 7.46 -13.35
CA SER A 49 -3.71 6.14 -12.75
C SER A 49 -2.72 5.84 -11.63
N MET A 50 -3.11 4.89 -10.77
CA MET A 50 -2.26 4.22 -9.79
C MET A 50 -2.13 2.75 -10.19
N THR A 51 -0.91 2.23 -10.23
CA THR A 51 -0.62 0.82 -10.49
C THR A 51 -0.02 0.16 -9.25
N PHE A 52 -0.50 -1.04 -8.94
CA PHE A 52 0.00 -1.87 -7.85
C PHE A 52 0.18 -3.31 -8.32
N GLN A 53 1.38 -3.88 -8.09
CA GLN A 53 1.68 -5.28 -8.36
C GLN A 53 1.84 -6.02 -7.05
N PHE A 54 1.21 -7.18 -6.93
CA PHE A 54 1.23 -7.96 -5.70
C PHE A 54 1.15 -9.47 -5.99
N TYR A 55 1.64 -10.25 -5.03
CA TYR A 55 1.42 -11.68 -4.98
C TYR A 55 0.39 -11.99 -3.88
N GLY A 56 -0.78 -12.51 -4.25
CA GLY A 56 -1.85 -12.74 -3.27
C GLY A 56 -3.13 -13.30 -3.85
N SER A 57 -4.14 -13.46 -2.99
CA SER A 57 -5.46 -14.03 -3.32
C SER A 57 -6.61 -13.04 -3.10
N PHE A 58 -6.32 -11.83 -2.63
CA PHE A 58 -7.30 -10.76 -2.44
C PHE A 58 -6.64 -9.39 -2.50
N VAL A 59 -7.36 -8.41 -3.04
CA VAL A 59 -6.97 -6.99 -3.02
C VAL A 59 -8.18 -6.10 -2.83
N GLU A 60 -7.97 -4.99 -2.12
CA GLU A 60 -8.95 -3.95 -1.87
C GLU A 60 -8.29 -2.57 -2.03
N VAL A 61 -8.98 -1.67 -2.74
CA VAL A 61 -8.61 -0.27 -2.86
C VAL A 61 -9.54 0.56 -1.99
N VAL A 62 -8.98 1.34 -1.08
CA VAL A 62 -9.71 2.19 -0.14
C VAL A 62 -9.41 3.65 -0.40
N GLY A 63 -10.44 4.48 -0.33
CA GLY A 63 -10.33 5.94 -0.45
C GLY A 63 -11.56 6.62 0.14
N ALA A 64 -11.92 7.77 -0.41
CA ALA A 64 -13.13 8.48 -0.05
C ALA A 64 -14.14 8.54 -1.20
N LYS A 65 -15.42 8.63 -0.83
CA LYS A 65 -16.50 9.05 -1.73
C LYS A 65 -17.03 10.41 -1.30
N ARG A 66 -16.99 11.38 -2.22
CA ARG A 66 -17.27 12.79 -1.92
C ARG A 66 -17.93 13.49 -3.10
N ARG A 67 -18.56 14.63 -2.82
CA ARG A 67 -19.34 15.45 -3.77
C ARG A 67 -18.56 15.88 -5.02
N ASN A 68 -17.24 15.99 -4.90
CA ASN A 68 -16.32 16.44 -5.95
C ASN A 68 -15.63 15.26 -6.69
N HIS A 69 -15.90 14.01 -6.31
CA HIS A 69 -15.28 12.85 -6.92
C HIS A 69 -16.07 12.38 -8.14
N GLY A 70 -15.35 11.98 -9.18
CA GLY A 70 -15.93 11.45 -10.42
C GLY A 70 -15.94 9.92 -10.46
N ASP A 71 -16.26 9.40 -11.64
CA ASP A 71 -16.14 7.98 -11.94
C ASP A 71 -14.66 7.55 -12.06
N TYR A 72 -14.40 6.30 -11.73
CA TYR A 72 -13.11 5.65 -11.87
C TYR A 72 -13.29 4.24 -12.41
N THR A 73 -12.21 3.67 -12.95
CA THR A 73 -12.15 2.24 -13.27
C THR A 73 -11.04 1.59 -12.47
N VAL A 74 -11.25 0.35 -12.08
CA VAL A 74 -10.20 -0.51 -11.52
C VAL A 74 -10.12 -1.75 -12.37
N LYS A 75 -8.94 -1.99 -12.93
CA LYS A 75 -8.61 -3.19 -13.69
C LYS A 75 -7.71 -4.08 -12.85
N THR A 76 -8.10 -5.33 -12.67
CA THR A 76 -7.25 -6.37 -12.08
C THR A 76 -7.19 -7.54 -13.06
N ASP A 77 -5.98 -7.81 -13.53
CA ASP A 77 -5.69 -8.75 -14.63
C ASP A 77 -6.56 -8.50 -15.88
N SER A 78 -7.55 -9.36 -16.13
CA SER A 78 -8.44 -9.28 -17.30
C SER A 78 -9.82 -8.70 -16.99
N GLN A 79 -10.10 -8.37 -15.72
CA GLN A 79 -11.39 -7.82 -15.31
C GLN A 79 -11.27 -6.33 -15.04
N THR A 80 -12.23 -5.56 -15.54
CA THR A 80 -12.35 -4.12 -15.27
C THR A 80 -13.71 -3.86 -14.64
N LEU A 81 -13.70 -3.14 -13.53
CA LEU A 81 -14.90 -2.64 -12.86
C LEU A 81 -14.91 -1.11 -12.94
N THR A 82 -16.07 -0.54 -13.24
CA THR A 82 -16.31 0.90 -13.14
C THR A 82 -16.95 1.19 -11.80
N GLY A 83 -16.38 2.13 -11.05
CA GLY A 83 -16.92 2.63 -9.81
C GLY A 83 -17.25 4.12 -9.92
N ASN A 84 -18.09 4.58 -9.00
CA ASN A 84 -18.46 5.98 -8.88
C ASN A 84 -17.94 6.50 -7.54
N GLY A 85 -17.11 7.55 -7.57
CA GLY A 85 -16.55 8.20 -6.39
C GLY A 85 -17.50 9.20 -5.74
N PHE A 86 -18.60 9.56 -6.40
CA PHE A 86 -19.53 10.56 -5.87
C PHE A 86 -20.30 10.06 -4.64
N SER A 87 -20.51 10.95 -3.69
CA SER A 87 -21.48 10.80 -2.58
C SER A 87 -21.85 12.18 -2.04
N ASP A 88 -23.15 12.42 -1.81
CA ASP A 88 -23.65 13.67 -1.22
C ASP A 88 -23.14 13.90 0.21
N SER A 89 -22.94 12.82 0.96
CA SER A 89 -22.29 12.82 2.28
C SER A 89 -20.90 12.21 2.17
N GLU A 90 -19.89 12.80 2.81
CA GLU A 90 -18.53 12.32 2.70
C GLU A 90 -18.32 10.98 3.43
N ILE A 91 -17.97 9.94 2.66
CA ILE A 91 -17.66 8.60 3.15
C ILE A 91 -16.14 8.42 3.04
N PHE A 92 -15.48 8.24 4.16
CA PHE A 92 -14.05 7.93 4.23
C PHE A 92 -13.89 6.45 4.57
N ASN A 93 -12.71 5.89 4.33
CA ASN A 93 -12.48 4.45 4.47
C ASN A 93 -13.48 3.64 3.63
N ALA A 94 -13.82 4.17 2.44
CA ALA A 94 -14.75 3.55 1.52
C ALA A 94 -14.02 2.51 0.68
N THR A 95 -14.52 1.28 0.66
CA THR A 95 -14.10 0.26 -0.31
C THR A 95 -14.51 0.74 -1.71
N LEU A 96 -13.53 1.18 -2.50
CA LEU A 96 -13.73 1.61 -3.88
C LEU A 96 -13.73 0.40 -4.82
N PHE A 97 -12.93 -0.60 -4.48
CA PHE A 97 -12.85 -1.85 -5.21
C PHE A 97 -12.39 -2.95 -4.26
N SER A 98 -12.90 -4.17 -4.45
CA SER A 98 -12.31 -5.36 -3.84
C SER A 98 -12.52 -6.57 -4.75
N GLN A 99 -11.57 -7.49 -4.73
CA GLN A 99 -11.66 -8.72 -5.51
C GLN A 99 -10.91 -9.86 -4.82
N THR A 100 -11.55 -11.04 -4.82
CA THR A 100 -10.88 -12.31 -4.52
C THR A 100 -10.37 -12.91 -5.83
N LEU A 101 -9.15 -13.41 -5.82
CA LEU A 101 -8.41 -13.93 -6.96
C LEU A 101 -7.84 -15.30 -6.60
N ASP A 102 -7.44 -16.07 -7.61
CA ASP A 102 -6.57 -17.21 -7.40
C ASP A 102 -5.24 -16.73 -6.82
N LEU A 103 -4.57 -17.53 -5.98
CA LEU A 103 -3.27 -17.14 -5.45
C LEU A 103 -2.25 -17.04 -6.60
N GLY A 104 -1.70 -15.84 -6.82
CA GLY A 104 -0.68 -15.64 -7.83
C GLY A 104 -0.17 -14.20 -7.88
N GLN A 105 0.59 -13.91 -8.92
CA GLN A 105 1.03 -12.55 -9.22
C GLN A 105 -0.06 -11.82 -10.00
N HIS A 106 -0.45 -10.64 -9.52
CA HIS A 106 -1.50 -9.82 -10.12
C HIS A 106 -1.04 -8.40 -10.35
N THR A 107 -1.70 -7.72 -11.29
CA THR A 107 -1.55 -6.28 -11.51
C THR A 107 -2.90 -5.59 -11.38
N LEU A 108 -2.98 -4.62 -10.48
CA LEU A 108 -4.11 -3.72 -10.31
C LEU A 108 -3.76 -2.35 -10.89
N VAL A 109 -4.68 -1.77 -11.68
CA VAL A 109 -4.59 -0.41 -12.20
C VAL A 109 -5.90 0.31 -11.90
N ALA A 110 -5.85 1.35 -11.06
CA ALA A 110 -6.97 2.24 -10.79
C ALA A 110 -6.81 3.53 -11.61
N THR A 111 -7.83 3.93 -12.37
CA THR A 111 -7.78 5.06 -13.31
C THR A 111 -8.92 6.03 -13.06
N ASN A 112 -8.60 7.31 -12.97
CA ASN A 112 -9.60 8.38 -12.93
C ASN A 112 -10.24 8.52 -14.30
N VAL A 113 -11.56 8.33 -14.39
CA VAL A 113 -12.32 8.53 -15.64
C VAL A 113 -12.97 9.91 -15.64
N GLY A 114 -13.30 10.43 -14.46
CA GLY A 114 -14.05 11.66 -14.29
C GLY A 114 -15.51 11.53 -14.76
N ASP A 115 -16.34 12.50 -14.40
CA ASP A 115 -17.69 12.65 -14.96
C ASP A 115 -18.08 14.14 -15.06
N ASN A 116 -19.31 14.42 -15.49
CA ASN A 116 -19.85 15.77 -15.70
C ASN A 116 -20.20 16.54 -14.40
N GLY A 117 -19.55 16.22 -13.27
CA GLY A 117 -19.73 16.91 -11.98
C GLY A 117 -18.59 16.71 -10.97
N GLY A 118 -17.84 15.62 -11.08
CA GLY A 118 -16.70 15.27 -10.25
C GLY A 118 -15.45 14.97 -11.08
N GLN A 119 -14.32 15.55 -10.67
CA GLN A 119 -13.03 15.34 -11.32
C GLN A 119 -12.05 14.57 -10.43
N PHE A 120 -12.32 14.53 -9.13
CA PHE A 120 -11.39 13.96 -8.16
C PHE A 120 -11.51 12.45 -8.11
N PHE A 121 -10.35 11.81 -7.96
CA PHE A 121 -10.24 10.42 -7.54
C PHE A 121 -9.09 10.35 -6.54
N ASP A 122 -9.31 9.69 -5.41
CA ASP A 122 -8.29 9.53 -4.37
C ASP A 122 -8.09 8.07 -3.96
N ILE A 123 -6.89 7.83 -3.42
CA ILE A 123 -6.44 6.58 -2.84
C ILE A 123 -5.91 6.93 -1.46
N ASP A 124 -6.47 6.30 -0.42
CA ASP A 124 -5.99 6.37 0.96
C ASP A 124 -4.97 5.25 1.18
N TYR A 125 -5.38 4.01 0.92
CA TYR A 125 -4.49 2.86 0.98
C TYR A 125 -5.05 1.70 0.15
N VAL A 126 -4.21 0.71 -0.08
CA VAL A 126 -4.55 -0.58 -0.67
C VAL A 126 -4.30 -1.64 0.39
N THR A 127 -5.23 -2.59 0.55
CA THR A 127 -4.93 -3.83 1.29
C THR A 127 -4.86 -4.98 0.32
N PHE A 128 -3.97 -5.93 0.59
CA PHE A 128 -3.94 -7.18 -0.13
C PHE A 128 -3.65 -8.32 0.84
N ARG A 129 -4.11 -9.51 0.47
CA ARG A 129 -3.87 -10.73 1.24
C ARG A 129 -2.96 -11.65 0.46
N SER A 130 -1.82 -11.98 1.03
CA SER A 130 -0.96 -13.05 0.54
C SER A 130 -1.20 -14.31 1.37
N ASP A 131 -1.05 -15.47 0.73
CA ASP A 131 -0.99 -16.75 1.42
C ASP A 131 0.48 -17.20 1.43
N VAL A 132 1.00 -17.52 2.60
CA VAL A 132 2.43 -17.84 2.82
C VAL A 132 2.57 -19.19 3.53
N GLY A 133 3.70 -19.88 3.35
CA GLY A 133 3.96 -21.16 4.02
C GLY A 133 3.10 -22.31 3.51
N GLU A 134 3.05 -23.42 4.27
CA GLU A 134 2.30 -24.63 3.89
C GLU A 134 0.83 -24.63 4.37
N ALA A 135 0.03 -25.57 3.87
CA ALA A 135 -1.40 -25.66 4.17
C ALA A 135 -1.73 -25.63 5.67
N ASP A 136 -0.94 -26.35 6.46
CA ASP A 136 -1.18 -26.67 7.88
C ASP A 136 -0.22 -25.94 8.84
N GLU A 137 0.49 -24.92 8.36
CA GLU A 137 1.40 -24.12 9.20
C GLU A 137 0.69 -22.91 9.83
N PRO A 138 1.05 -22.55 11.08
CA PRO A 138 0.58 -21.30 11.67
C PRO A 138 1.26 -20.08 11.02
N LEU A 139 0.55 -18.95 10.93
CA LEU A 139 1.18 -17.68 10.59
C LEU A 139 2.12 -17.25 11.72
N ILE A 140 3.42 -17.18 11.45
CA ILE A 140 4.42 -16.66 12.39
C ILE A 140 4.79 -15.24 11.97
N VAL A 141 4.42 -14.26 12.80
CA VAL A 141 4.80 -12.85 12.61
C VAL A 141 5.88 -12.49 13.63
N ASN A 142 7.09 -12.20 13.15
CA ASN A 142 8.21 -11.77 13.96
C ASN A 142 8.47 -10.27 13.77
N THR A 143 8.53 -9.52 14.87
CA THR A 143 8.91 -8.10 14.85
C THR A 143 10.34 -7.95 15.38
N PHE A 144 11.24 -7.44 14.54
CA PHE A 144 12.63 -7.18 14.91
C PHE A 144 12.84 -5.68 15.13
N GLN A 145 13.28 -5.30 16.33
CA GLN A 145 13.70 -3.92 16.62
C GLN A 145 15.05 -3.62 15.95
N ASP A 146 15.35 -2.35 15.70
CA ASP A 146 16.64 -1.90 15.15
C ASP A 146 17.83 -2.25 16.07
N SER A 147 17.58 -2.56 17.35
CA SER A 147 18.57 -3.09 18.28
C SER A 147 18.86 -4.59 18.14
N HIS A 148 18.08 -5.32 17.33
CA HIS A 148 18.27 -6.75 17.11
C HIS A 148 19.56 -7.00 16.30
N PRO A 149 20.36 -8.04 16.63
CA PRO A 149 21.64 -8.34 15.96
C PRO A 149 21.55 -8.63 14.45
N SER A 150 20.34 -8.84 13.93
CA SER A 150 20.09 -8.95 12.48
C SER A 150 20.25 -7.62 11.74
N PHE A 151 20.19 -6.50 12.46
CA PHE A 151 20.49 -5.18 11.92
C PHE A 151 21.97 -4.86 12.08
N ASN A 152 22.59 -4.39 11.00
CA ASN A 152 23.97 -3.88 11.00
C ASN A 152 23.98 -2.48 10.37
N PHE A 153 24.52 -1.52 11.11
CA PHE A 153 24.58 -0.11 10.73
C PHE A 153 26.04 0.28 10.48
N SER A 154 26.35 0.74 9.27
CA SER A 154 27.72 1.01 8.85
C SER A 154 27.89 2.43 8.28
N PRO A 155 28.95 3.17 8.66
CA PRO A 155 29.80 2.90 9.81
C PRO A 155 29.02 3.14 11.12
N PRO A 156 29.22 2.35 12.20
CA PRO A 156 28.43 2.48 13.43
C PRO A 156 28.45 3.89 14.03
N SER A 157 29.57 4.61 13.88
CA SER A 157 29.74 5.98 14.39
C SER A 157 28.84 7.02 13.71
N SER A 158 28.31 6.73 12.52
CA SER A 158 27.44 7.66 11.79
C SER A 158 25.97 7.54 12.19
N TRP A 159 25.62 6.56 13.03
CA TRP A 159 24.24 6.33 13.47
C TRP A 159 24.08 6.76 14.93
N GLY A 160 23.22 7.75 15.16
CA GLY A 160 22.83 8.18 16.50
C GLY A 160 21.80 7.24 17.10
N ASP A 161 21.93 6.97 18.41
CA ASP A 161 20.95 6.18 19.16
C ASP A 161 19.84 7.07 19.75
N GLN A 162 18.64 6.50 19.85
CA GLN A 162 17.54 6.91 20.74
C GLN A 162 16.53 7.93 20.20
N ILE A 163 15.84 7.57 19.12
CA ILE A 163 14.53 8.14 18.82
C ILE A 163 13.44 7.31 19.53
N ASN A 164 13.00 7.78 20.70
CA ASN A 164 12.05 7.04 21.58
C ASN A 164 10.58 7.18 21.17
N VAL A 165 10.30 7.78 20.01
CA VAL A 165 8.92 7.98 19.51
C VAL A 165 8.43 6.83 18.63
N PHE A 166 9.30 5.87 18.29
CA PHE A 166 8.93 4.72 17.48
C PHE A 166 8.45 3.52 18.33
N PRO A 167 7.63 2.62 17.76
CA PRO A 167 7.25 1.38 18.41
C PRO A 167 8.47 0.59 18.89
N GLY A 168 8.44 0.07 20.12
CA GLY A 168 9.61 -0.59 20.72
C GLY A 168 10.61 0.36 21.38
N THR A 169 10.33 1.68 21.38
CA THR A 169 11.16 2.73 22.02
C THR A 169 12.60 2.76 21.54
N SER A 170 12.84 2.30 20.31
CA SER A 170 14.15 2.27 19.70
C SER A 170 14.10 2.82 18.29
N GLY A 171 15.21 3.45 17.88
CA GLY A 171 15.33 4.07 16.58
C GLY A 171 16.70 4.69 16.43
N ARG A 172 17.25 4.56 15.23
CA ARG A 172 18.55 5.10 14.81
C ARG A 172 18.35 6.01 13.62
N ALA A 173 19.10 7.11 13.59
CA ALA A 173 19.11 8.03 12.46
C ALA A 173 20.54 8.46 12.11
N THR A 174 20.74 8.85 10.86
CA THR A 174 22.01 9.35 10.35
C THR A 174 21.76 10.51 9.37
N SER A 175 22.70 11.46 9.33
CA SER A 175 22.78 12.49 8.30
C SER A 175 23.98 12.28 7.37
N ASP A 176 24.75 11.20 7.58
CA ASP A 176 25.88 10.83 6.74
C ASP A 176 25.38 10.17 5.45
N LEU A 177 25.63 10.82 4.31
CA LEU A 177 25.20 10.36 2.99
C LEU A 177 25.85 9.02 2.57
N SER A 178 26.92 8.60 3.25
CA SER A 178 27.60 7.33 3.00
C SER A 178 27.17 6.19 3.94
N ALA A 179 26.33 6.48 4.94
CA ALA A 179 25.88 5.49 5.91
C ALA A 179 24.84 4.52 5.30
N SER A 180 24.83 3.28 5.82
CA SER A 180 23.93 2.21 5.38
C SER A 180 23.40 1.40 6.57
N ALA A 181 22.18 0.88 6.42
CA ALA A 181 21.58 -0.08 7.34
C ALA A 181 21.30 -1.38 6.56
N LYS A 182 21.68 -2.51 7.13
CA LYS A 182 21.46 -3.84 6.56
C LYS A 182 20.66 -4.69 7.54
N PHE A 183 19.55 -5.25 7.09
CA PHE A 183 18.80 -6.28 7.81
C PHE A 183 19.05 -7.64 7.17
N SER A 184 19.40 -8.64 7.98
CA SER A 184 19.65 -10.01 7.52
C SER A 184 18.58 -10.95 8.05
N PHE A 185 17.94 -11.69 7.16
CA PHE A 185 16.92 -12.69 7.48
C PHE A 185 17.13 -13.95 6.64
N GLN A 186 16.56 -15.06 7.08
CA GLN A 186 16.48 -16.30 6.32
C GLN A 186 15.02 -16.53 5.94
N GLY A 187 14.80 -16.90 4.69
CA GLY A 187 13.48 -17.24 4.16
C GLY A 187 13.62 -18.21 3.00
N VAL A 188 12.56 -18.96 2.74
CA VAL A 188 12.41 -19.73 1.51
C VAL A 188 11.81 -18.81 0.43
N SER A 189 12.39 -18.82 -0.76
CA SER A 189 11.83 -18.09 -1.90
C SER A 189 10.54 -18.79 -2.34
N PRO A 190 9.45 -18.05 -2.63
CA PRO A 190 8.32 -18.64 -3.34
C PRO A 190 8.79 -18.92 -4.76
N THR A 191 9.33 -20.12 -4.99
CA THR A 191 9.61 -20.60 -6.35
C THR A 191 8.29 -20.82 -7.08
N GLU A 192 8.22 -20.41 -8.35
CA GLU A 192 7.17 -20.83 -9.29
C GLU A 192 6.93 -22.34 -9.15
N ASN A 193 5.66 -22.74 -9.15
CA ASN A 193 5.19 -24.12 -9.22
C ASN A 193 6.18 -25.02 -9.98
N VAL A 194 7.01 -25.76 -9.25
CA VAL A 194 7.63 -26.96 -9.81
C VAL A 194 6.59 -28.05 -9.65
N LEU A 195 5.70 -28.11 -10.64
CA LEU A 195 5.19 -29.40 -11.10
C LEU A 195 6.42 -30.22 -11.50
N ALA A 196 6.91 -31.08 -10.61
CA ALA A 196 7.76 -32.19 -10.96
C ALA A 196 7.41 -33.38 -10.07
N ASP A 197 6.69 -34.32 -10.69
CA ASP A 197 6.72 -35.78 -10.50
C ASP A 197 6.81 -36.29 -9.03
N ILE A 198 5.79 -36.94 -8.48
CA ILE A 198 5.29 -38.31 -8.78
C ILE A 198 3.85 -38.47 -8.28
#